data_AF-A0AAW5UX96-F1
#
_entry.id   AF-A0AAW5UX96-F1
#
_cell.length_a   1.000
_cell.length_b   1.000
_cell.length_c   1.000
_cell.angle_alpha   90.00
_cell.angle_beta   90.00
_cell.angle_gamma   90.00
#
_symmetry.space_group_name_H-M   'P 1'
#
loop_
_entity.id
_entity.type
_entity.pdbx_description
1 polymer ?
#
loop_
_entity_poly.entity_id
_entity_poly.type
_entity_poly.pdbx_seq_one_letter_code
_entity_poly.pdbx_strand_id
1 'polypeptide(L)'
;MKRNIYSYSKLWMIFFVLMGAACTNQVEDAIPVSSQPIGFSVQSDWTEIPNTRLKDDNGTMTFTGGDQIQIFGFHKSSPDGVEKVQKFMYDVKNPNNGQIVIYDGNSSWNYTPKRFWPKEGKLDFFASYPYNSVHYTGVNQRMTYENPLTQDLLYGLATDRDCASASKDTVRIWMVHALAKVKISFDSSLGDIRKVKVSAYKAGYFDYTYGGVPNWIVDETTTQEATFSPDKGQTKIDQVTVFVLPHKIKGLILTLSNGTEIDASDKIQSYLFDAGKPYDLTIHRAQKNTNSCSIAMSVRCVSE
;
A
#
# COMPACT_ATOMS: atom_id res chain seq x y z
N MET A 1 49.29 -29.38 1.25
CA MET A 1 49.03 -28.11 1.97
C MET A 1 47.57 -27.73 1.77
N LYS A 2 46.94 -27.19 2.81
CA LYS A 2 45.49 -27.12 3.05
C LYS A 2 44.78 -26.01 2.23
N ARG A 3 43.62 -26.40 1.67
CA ARG A 3 42.29 -25.74 1.50
C ARG A 3 42.16 -24.23 1.23
N ASN A 4 41.41 -23.97 0.15
CA ASN A 4 40.52 -22.84 -0.18
C ASN A 4 39.96 -22.04 1.01
N ILE A 5 39.93 -20.71 0.85
CA ILE A 5 38.91 -19.85 1.49
C ILE A 5 38.37 -18.90 0.42
N TYR A 6 37.12 -19.15 0.04
CA TYR A 6 36.27 -18.22 -0.68
C TYR A 6 35.93 -17.05 0.24
N SER A 7 36.12 -15.83 -0.26
CA SER A 7 35.65 -14.60 0.36
C SER A 7 34.12 -14.52 0.21
N TYR A 8 33.39 -14.96 1.24
CA TYR A 8 31.97 -14.64 1.39
C TYR A 8 31.83 -13.32 2.14
N SER A 9 31.29 -12.32 1.44
CA SER A 9 30.78 -11.07 2.01
C SER A 9 29.70 -11.40 3.06
N LYS A 10 29.93 -10.97 4.30
CA LYS A 10 28.99 -11.14 5.42
C LYS A 10 27.79 -10.21 5.22
N LEU A 11 26.74 -10.73 4.59
CA LEU A 11 25.40 -10.15 4.64
C LEU A 11 24.84 -10.40 6.05
N TRP A 12 24.61 -9.34 6.83
CA TRP A 12 23.95 -9.43 8.14
C TRP A 12 22.45 -9.67 7.93
N MET A 13 22.03 -10.93 7.92
CA MET A 13 20.62 -11.31 8.08
C MET A 13 20.35 -11.47 9.57
N ILE A 14 19.74 -10.45 10.19
CA ILE A 14 19.25 -10.56 11.57
C ILE A 14 17.90 -11.28 11.51
N PHE A 15 17.90 -12.56 11.93
CA PHE A 15 16.71 -13.39 12.07
C PHE A 15 16.22 -13.26 13.52
N PHE A 16 15.08 -12.62 13.74
CA PHE A 16 14.44 -12.61 15.06
C PHE A 16 13.48 -13.79 15.20
N VAL A 17 13.80 -14.70 16.13
CA VAL A 17 12.87 -15.71 16.63
C VAL A 17 12.29 -15.16 17.93
N LEU A 18 10.98 -14.94 17.96
CA LEU A 18 10.23 -14.71 19.20
C LEU A 18 9.17 -15.80 19.35
N MET A 19 9.43 -16.73 20.28
CA MET A 19 8.46 -17.71 20.76
C MET A 19 7.36 -17.00 21.55
N GLY A 20 6.12 -17.42 21.33
CA GLY A 20 4.94 -16.86 21.97
C GLY A 20 4.86 -17.13 23.46
N ALA A 21 4.39 -16.12 24.19
CA ALA A 21 3.62 -16.26 25.41
C ALA A 21 2.43 -15.29 25.31
N ALA A 22 1.22 -15.83 25.35
CA ALA A 22 -0.02 -15.08 25.41
C ALA A 22 -0.22 -14.56 26.86
N CYS A 23 0.38 -13.41 27.16
CA CYS A 23 -0.11 -12.49 28.18
C CYS A 23 -0.50 -11.20 27.44
N THR A 24 -1.55 -10.53 27.88
CA THR A 24 -2.04 -9.28 27.29
C THR A 24 -0.98 -8.18 27.46
N ASN A 25 -0.06 -8.09 26.50
CA ASN A 25 1.05 -7.14 26.43
C ASN A 25 0.57 -5.75 26.01
N GLN A 26 -0.35 -5.16 26.77
CA GLN A 26 -0.82 -3.80 26.55
C GLN A 26 -0.02 -2.82 27.41
N VAL A 27 0.47 -1.74 26.80
CA VAL A 27 1.03 -0.59 27.54
C VAL A 27 -0.13 0.32 27.96
N GLU A 28 -1.04 -0.19 28.79
CA GLU A 28 -2.16 0.62 29.32
C GLU A 28 -1.73 1.48 30.53
N ASP A 29 -0.62 1.13 31.21
CA ASP A 29 -0.22 1.71 32.49
C ASP A 29 1.21 2.31 32.52
N ALA A 30 1.75 2.77 31.39
CA ALA A 30 3.01 3.51 31.43
C ALA A 30 2.76 4.95 31.93
N ILE A 31 3.46 5.36 32.99
CA ILE A 31 3.43 6.76 33.48
C ILE A 31 3.87 7.68 32.33
N PRO A 32 3.02 8.59 31.86
CA PRO A 32 3.34 9.41 30.69
C PRO A 32 4.39 10.48 31.04
N VAL A 33 5.24 10.83 30.07
CA VAL A 33 6.20 11.96 30.21
C VAL A 33 5.46 13.31 30.27
N SER A 34 4.30 13.38 29.62
CA SER A 34 3.56 14.62 29.40
C SER A 34 2.05 14.36 29.41
N SER A 35 1.29 15.35 29.85
CA SER A 35 -0.18 15.39 29.72
C SER A 35 -0.64 15.78 28.32
N GLN A 36 0.28 16.08 27.39
CA GLN A 36 -0.05 16.34 26.00
C GLN A 36 -0.18 15.01 25.23
N PRO A 37 -1.32 14.79 24.55
CA PRO A 37 -1.50 13.59 23.74
C PRO A 37 -0.60 13.64 22.51
N ILE A 38 -0.28 12.47 21.96
CA ILE A 38 0.52 12.35 20.74
C ILE A 38 -0.27 12.99 19.58
N GLY A 39 0.28 14.05 19.01
CA GLY A 39 -0.24 14.69 17.79
C GLY A 39 0.37 14.07 16.53
N PHE A 40 -0.40 14.03 15.45
CA PHE A 40 0.06 13.56 14.14
C PHE A 40 -0.08 14.64 13.07
N SER A 41 0.93 14.74 12.20
CA SER A 41 0.87 15.46 10.93
C SER A 41 1.19 14.45 9.84
N VAL A 42 0.16 14.04 9.10
CA VAL A 42 0.29 13.06 8.02
C VAL A 42 0.18 13.80 6.69
N GLN A 43 1.19 13.56 5.84
CA GLN A 43 1.35 14.17 4.52
C GLN A 43 1.65 13.06 3.51
N SER A 44 1.58 13.38 2.22
CA SER A 44 1.72 12.42 1.13
C SER A 44 2.14 13.11 -0.16
N ASP A 45 3.02 12.47 -0.95
CA ASP A 45 3.47 12.90 -2.28
C ASP A 45 2.38 12.68 -3.34
N TRP A 46 1.14 13.17 -3.12
CA TRP A 46 0.09 13.08 -4.13
C TRP A 46 0.37 14.03 -5.29
N THR A 47 1.18 13.58 -6.23
CA THR A 47 1.18 14.06 -7.60
C THR A 47 0.50 13.01 -8.46
N GLU A 48 -0.74 13.32 -8.90
CA GLU A 48 -1.51 12.67 -9.97
C GLU A 48 -2.65 11.65 -9.67
N ILE A 49 -3.76 11.94 -10.37
CA ILE A 49 -4.97 11.17 -10.75
C ILE A 49 -6.22 11.38 -9.86
N PRO A 50 -7.36 11.82 -10.46
CA PRO A 50 -8.64 11.98 -9.78
C PRO A 50 -9.11 10.70 -9.10
N ASN A 51 -9.06 10.69 -7.77
CA ASN A 51 -9.80 9.72 -6.99
C ASN A 51 -11.21 10.28 -6.77
N THR A 52 -12.26 9.53 -7.08
CA THR A 52 -13.67 9.97 -6.91
C THR A 52 -14.10 10.21 -5.46
N ARG A 53 -13.18 10.03 -4.51
CA ARG A 53 -13.36 10.26 -3.07
C ARG A 53 -12.64 11.50 -2.53
N LEU A 54 -11.86 12.22 -3.34
CA LEU A 54 -11.07 13.39 -2.91
C LEU A 54 -11.35 14.60 -3.82
N LYS A 55 -11.19 15.81 -3.26
CA LYS A 55 -11.33 17.06 -4.03
C LYS A 55 -10.05 17.32 -4.82
N ASP A 56 -10.18 17.36 -6.15
CA ASP A 56 -9.13 17.80 -7.05
C ASP A 56 -9.08 19.34 -7.07
N ASP A 57 -8.08 19.93 -6.39
CA ASP A 57 -7.67 21.31 -6.64
C ASP A 57 -6.33 21.25 -7.39
N ASN A 58 -6.38 21.41 -8.72
CA ASN A 58 -5.20 21.61 -9.57
C ASN A 58 -4.23 20.40 -9.65
N GLY A 59 -4.73 19.16 -9.60
CA GLY A 59 -3.92 17.95 -9.76
C GLY A 59 -3.20 17.49 -8.48
N THR A 60 -3.43 18.18 -7.35
CA THR A 60 -2.93 17.80 -6.03
C THR A 60 -4.08 17.21 -5.21
N MET A 61 -4.01 15.92 -4.91
CA MET A 61 -4.99 15.28 -4.03
C MET A 61 -4.56 15.54 -2.57
N THR A 62 -5.28 16.41 -1.88
CA THR A 62 -5.05 16.66 -0.45
C THR A 62 -6.08 15.92 0.39
N PHE A 63 -5.69 15.46 1.58
CA PHE A 63 -6.66 14.98 2.56
C PHE A 63 -7.74 16.06 2.79
N THR A 64 -8.98 15.61 2.81
CA THR A 64 -10.18 16.42 3.03
C THR A 64 -10.78 16.12 4.40
N GLY A 65 -11.49 17.09 4.97
CA GLY A 65 -12.11 16.92 6.28
C GLY A 65 -12.99 15.67 6.32
N GLY A 66 -12.72 14.78 7.28
CA GLY A 66 -13.39 13.49 7.42
C GLY A 66 -12.62 12.30 6.84
N ASP A 67 -11.52 12.51 6.11
CA ASP A 67 -10.66 11.41 5.67
C ASP A 67 -10.14 10.61 6.87
N GLN A 68 -10.16 9.28 6.71
CA GLN A 68 -9.79 8.35 7.77
C GLN A 68 -8.56 7.55 7.36
N ILE A 69 -7.53 7.63 8.18
CA ILE A 69 -6.36 6.73 8.16
C ILE A 69 -6.46 5.79 9.34
N GLN A 70 -5.64 4.74 9.30
CA GLN A 70 -5.31 3.98 10.51
C GLN A 70 -3.84 4.16 10.86
N ILE A 71 -3.53 4.14 12.15
CA ILE A 71 -2.15 4.14 12.66
C ILE A 71 -1.97 2.95 13.62
N PHE A 72 -1.01 2.09 13.30
CA PHE A 72 -0.43 1.16 14.26
C PHE A 72 0.73 1.84 14.99
N GLY A 73 0.82 1.67 16.29
CA GLY A 73 1.95 2.09 17.10
C GLY A 73 2.52 0.93 17.88
N PHE A 74 3.84 0.82 17.91
CA PHE A 74 4.57 -0.21 18.66
C PHE A 74 5.59 0.46 19.58
N HIS A 75 5.60 0.03 20.85
CA HIS A 75 6.57 0.48 21.83
C HIS A 75 7.71 -0.53 21.93
N LYS A 76 8.92 -0.05 21.69
CA LYS A 76 10.17 -0.77 21.86
C LYS A 76 10.83 -0.31 23.15
N SER A 77 10.98 -1.23 24.10
CA SER A 77 11.68 -0.99 25.36
C SER A 77 12.71 -2.09 25.59
N SER A 78 13.68 -1.84 26.47
CA SER A 78 14.69 -2.85 26.83
C SER A 78 14.76 -3.04 28.35
N PRO A 79 13.67 -3.45 29.01
CA PRO A 79 13.72 -3.78 30.42
C PRO A 79 14.73 -4.91 30.62
N ASP A 80 15.62 -4.74 31.60
CA ASP A 80 16.68 -5.70 31.95
C ASP A 80 17.63 -6.04 30.79
N GLY A 81 17.77 -5.14 29.80
CA GLY A 81 18.66 -5.30 28.66
C GLY A 81 18.14 -6.19 27.53
N VAL A 82 16.86 -6.61 27.58
CA VAL A 82 16.21 -7.43 26.54
C VAL A 82 15.17 -6.60 25.81
N GLU A 83 15.30 -6.46 24.49
CA GLU A 83 14.32 -5.73 23.68
C GLU A 83 12.95 -6.43 23.70
N LYS A 84 11.91 -5.66 24.02
CA LYS A 84 10.51 -6.05 23.98
C LYS A 84 9.75 -5.09 23.09
N VAL A 85 8.97 -5.65 22.17
CA VAL A 85 8.08 -4.90 21.27
C VAL A 85 6.63 -5.17 21.66
N GLN A 86 5.88 -4.12 21.97
CA GLN A 86 4.48 -4.21 22.43
C GLN A 86 3.57 -3.33 21.59
N LYS A 87 2.32 -3.76 21.37
CA LYS A 87 1.31 -2.93 20.71
C LYS A 87 0.96 -1.75 21.61
N PHE A 88 0.99 -0.55 21.04
CA PHE A 88 0.78 0.72 21.75
C PHE A 88 -0.42 1.51 21.20
N MET A 89 -0.57 1.57 19.88
CA MET A 89 -1.69 2.27 19.22
C MET A 89 -2.34 1.34 18.19
N TYR A 90 -3.63 1.06 18.37
CA TYR A 90 -4.43 0.15 17.54
C TYR A 90 -5.92 0.33 17.91
N ASP A 91 -6.83 -0.18 17.08
CA ASP A 91 -8.26 -0.21 17.41
C ASP A 91 -8.51 -1.24 18.53
N VAL A 92 -8.90 -0.77 19.71
CA VAL A 92 -9.17 -1.63 20.88
C VAL A 92 -10.28 -2.65 20.61
N LYS A 93 -11.28 -2.29 19.80
CA LYS A 93 -12.38 -3.20 19.44
C LYS A 93 -11.96 -4.22 18.40
N ASN A 94 -11.06 -3.84 17.49
CA ASN A 94 -10.52 -4.70 16.44
C ASN A 94 -8.98 -4.67 16.46
N PRO A 95 -8.31 -5.42 17.36
CA PRO A 95 -6.87 -5.27 17.59
C PRO A 95 -5.94 -5.60 16.43
N ASN A 96 -6.48 -6.17 15.35
CA ASN A 96 -5.77 -6.39 14.09
C ASN A 96 -5.77 -5.15 13.18
N ASN A 97 -6.49 -4.09 13.55
CA ASN A 97 -6.59 -2.83 12.86
C ASN A 97 -5.83 -1.74 13.62
N GLY A 98 -5.35 -0.75 12.87
CA GLY A 98 -4.72 0.42 13.48
C GLY A 98 -5.79 1.31 14.12
N GLN A 99 -5.36 2.19 15.02
CA GLN A 99 -6.23 3.20 15.60
C GLN A 99 -6.76 4.08 14.48
N ILE A 100 -8.07 4.28 14.44
CA ILE A 100 -8.71 5.20 13.49
C ILE A 100 -8.28 6.62 13.83
N VAL A 101 -7.78 7.34 12.83
CA VAL A 101 -7.40 8.75 12.93
C VAL A 101 -8.08 9.51 11.79
N ILE A 102 -8.75 10.60 12.14
CA ILE A 102 -9.63 11.36 11.25
C ILE A 102 -9.05 12.76 11.04
N TYR A 103 -8.93 13.16 9.79
CA TYR A 103 -8.49 14.52 9.44
C TYR A 103 -9.61 15.53 9.72
N ASP A 104 -9.31 16.60 10.43
CA ASP A 104 -10.31 17.62 10.79
C ASP A 104 -10.53 18.70 9.72
N GLY A 105 -9.74 18.67 8.65
CA GLY A 105 -9.79 19.67 7.58
C GLY A 105 -8.91 20.91 7.82
N ASN A 106 -8.34 21.06 9.01
CA ASN A 106 -7.55 22.22 9.44
C ASN A 106 -6.15 21.80 9.91
N SER A 107 -5.47 20.95 9.13
CA SER A 107 -4.09 20.48 9.33
C SER A 107 -3.83 19.55 10.53
N SER A 108 -4.87 19.08 11.22
CA SER A 108 -4.73 18.21 12.39
C SER A 108 -5.48 16.88 12.25
N TRP A 109 -4.94 15.87 12.93
CA TRP A 109 -5.43 14.50 12.90
C TRP A 109 -5.94 14.09 14.28
N ASN A 110 -7.22 13.75 14.36
CA ASN A 110 -7.93 13.47 15.61
C ASN A 110 -8.26 11.98 15.77
N TYR A 111 -8.23 11.49 17.01
CA TYR A 111 -8.49 10.08 17.33
C TYR A 111 -8.92 9.95 18.79
N THR A 112 -9.60 8.83 19.08
CA THR A 112 -10.04 8.47 20.42
C THR A 112 -9.92 6.95 20.62
N PRO A 113 -9.48 6.46 21.80
CA PRO A 113 -8.96 7.23 22.93
C PRO A 113 -7.60 7.89 22.63
N LYS A 114 -7.28 8.98 23.33
CA LYS A 114 -5.98 9.65 23.18
C LYS A 114 -4.86 8.80 23.81
N ARG A 115 -3.68 8.83 23.20
CA ARG A 115 -2.47 8.14 23.68
C ARG A 115 -1.42 9.17 24.05
N PHE A 116 -0.57 8.83 25.01
CA PHE A 116 0.43 9.73 25.59
C PHE A 116 1.81 9.08 25.51
N TRP A 117 2.85 9.89 25.35
CA TRP A 117 4.22 9.40 25.25
C TRP A 117 4.65 8.64 26.53
N PRO A 118 5.10 7.37 26.42
CA PRO A 118 5.68 6.62 27.54
C PRO A 118 6.94 7.30 28.08
N LYS A 119 7.33 7.03 29.34
CA LYS A 119 8.54 7.61 29.95
C LYS A 119 9.84 7.32 29.20
N GLU A 120 9.96 6.09 28.72
CA GLU A 120 11.20 5.53 28.18
C GLU A 120 10.91 4.66 26.96
N GLY A 121 11.98 4.26 26.26
CA GLY A 121 11.92 3.46 25.05
C GLY A 121 11.67 4.29 23.80
N LYS A 122 11.23 3.62 22.73
CA LYS A 122 10.95 4.21 21.43
C LYS A 122 9.58 3.82 20.93
N LEU A 123 8.94 4.69 20.16
CA LEU A 123 7.72 4.38 19.43
C LEU A 123 7.98 4.29 17.93
N ASP A 124 7.40 3.26 17.32
CA ASP A 124 7.28 3.11 15.88
C ASP A 124 5.82 3.27 15.48
N PHE A 125 5.55 4.16 14.52
CA PHE A 125 4.22 4.36 13.97
C PHE A 125 4.17 3.95 12.50
N PHE A 126 3.11 3.25 12.12
CA PHE A 126 2.84 2.81 10.76
C PHE A 126 1.43 3.23 10.37
N ALA A 127 1.30 4.05 9.34
CA ALA A 127 0.04 4.59 8.87
C ALA A 127 -0.36 4.00 7.51
N SER A 128 -1.65 3.81 7.28
CA SER A 128 -2.18 3.47 5.96
C SER A 128 -3.49 4.17 5.64
N TYR A 129 -3.72 4.41 4.35
CA TYR A 129 -4.94 5.00 3.80
C TYR A 129 -5.42 4.18 2.60
N PRO A 130 -6.75 3.97 2.45
CA PRO A 130 -7.81 4.34 3.39
C PRO A 130 -7.79 3.51 4.68
N TYR A 131 -8.56 3.94 5.68
CA TYR A 131 -8.81 3.17 6.91
C TYR A 131 -9.19 1.71 6.61
N ASN A 132 -8.76 0.78 7.48
CA ASN A 132 -9.06 -0.65 7.40
C ASN A 132 -8.57 -1.34 6.12
N SER A 133 -7.46 -0.84 5.55
CA SER A 133 -6.84 -1.47 4.38
C SER A 133 -5.80 -2.52 4.78
N VAL A 134 -4.94 -2.22 5.75
CA VAL A 134 -3.84 -3.10 6.17
C VAL A 134 -4.13 -3.71 7.54
N HIS A 135 -3.83 -5.00 7.73
CA HIS A 135 -4.05 -5.68 9.00
C HIS A 135 -2.76 -6.20 9.60
N TYR A 136 -2.62 -6.07 10.91
CA TYR A 136 -1.50 -6.64 11.65
C TYR A 136 -1.86 -8.02 12.19
N THR A 137 -1.14 -9.05 11.76
CA THR A 137 -1.44 -10.45 12.11
C THR A 137 -0.75 -10.93 13.38
N GLY A 138 0.26 -10.20 13.88
CA GLY A 138 1.08 -10.63 15.02
C GLY A 138 2.07 -11.75 14.73
N VAL A 139 1.82 -12.56 13.69
CA VAL A 139 2.72 -13.61 13.22
C VAL A 139 3.89 -12.98 12.49
N ASN A 140 5.11 -13.16 13.01
CA ASN A 140 6.34 -12.57 12.48
C ASN A 140 6.22 -11.05 12.25
N GLN A 141 5.39 -10.36 13.05
CA GLN A 141 5.13 -8.92 12.95
C GLN A 141 4.64 -8.44 11.57
N ARG A 142 3.95 -9.31 10.82
CA ARG A 142 3.54 -9.03 9.43
C ARG A 142 2.31 -8.15 9.32
N MET A 143 2.36 -7.25 8.35
CA MET A 143 1.25 -6.46 7.82
C MET A 143 0.70 -7.15 6.57
N THR A 144 -0.63 -7.32 6.47
CA THR A 144 -1.31 -7.99 5.35
C THR A 144 -2.26 -7.04 4.64
N TYR A 145 -2.48 -7.25 3.34
CA TYR A 145 -3.40 -6.47 2.51
C TYR A 145 -4.14 -7.37 1.52
N GLU A 146 -5.45 -7.15 1.38
CA GLU A 146 -6.25 -7.70 0.29
C GLU A 146 -6.50 -6.62 -0.75
N ASN A 147 -6.15 -6.90 -2.01
CA ASN A 147 -6.16 -5.94 -3.10
C ASN A 147 -7.45 -6.02 -3.93
N PRO A 148 -8.31 -4.99 -3.92
CA PRO A 148 -9.51 -4.92 -4.75
C PRO A 148 -9.22 -4.43 -6.19
N LEU A 149 -7.98 -4.10 -6.52
CA LEU A 149 -7.47 -3.53 -7.78
C LEU A 149 -7.92 -2.10 -8.11
N THR A 150 -8.94 -1.60 -7.43
CA THR A 150 -9.53 -0.27 -7.66
C THR A 150 -9.21 0.74 -6.57
N GLN A 151 -8.44 0.32 -5.56
CA GLN A 151 -8.09 1.14 -4.40
C GLN A 151 -6.60 1.43 -4.38
N ASP A 152 -6.26 2.71 -4.38
CA ASP A 152 -4.90 3.16 -4.09
C ASP A 152 -4.62 3.00 -2.60
N LEU A 153 -3.61 2.19 -2.27
CA LEU A 153 -3.15 2.02 -0.90
C LEU A 153 -1.97 2.95 -0.69
N LEU A 154 -2.08 3.84 0.29
CA LEU A 154 -0.95 4.61 0.78
C LEU A 154 -0.40 4.00 2.05
N TYR A 155 0.90 4.10 2.22
CA TYR A 155 1.59 3.64 3.41
C TYR A 155 2.68 4.62 3.84
N GLY A 156 2.83 4.83 5.14
CA GLY A 156 3.87 5.67 5.69
C GLY A 156 4.30 5.20 7.07
N LEU A 157 5.49 5.61 7.51
CA LEU A 157 6.00 5.23 8.82
C LEU A 157 6.80 6.35 9.48
N ALA A 158 6.86 6.29 10.80
CA ALA A 158 7.69 7.12 11.65
C ALA A 158 8.25 6.24 12.77
N THR A 159 9.46 5.71 12.55
CA THR A 159 10.12 4.76 13.45
C THR A 159 11.17 5.44 14.33
N ASP A 160 11.64 4.70 15.33
CA ASP A 160 12.72 5.07 16.24
C ASP A 160 12.50 6.40 16.96
N ARG A 161 11.25 6.73 17.28
CA ARG A 161 10.90 7.94 18.02
C ARG A 161 11.19 7.76 19.50
N ASP A 162 12.34 8.25 19.94
CA ASP A 162 12.73 8.25 21.35
C ASP A 162 11.70 8.99 22.20
N CYS A 163 11.08 8.30 23.17
CA CYS A 163 9.94 8.83 23.89
C CYS A 163 10.28 10.09 24.73
N ALA A 164 11.50 10.20 25.25
CA ALA A 164 11.89 11.31 26.12
C ALA A 164 12.14 12.61 25.34
N SER A 165 12.59 12.50 24.10
CA SER A 165 12.89 13.63 23.23
C SER A 165 11.74 13.98 22.29
N ALA A 166 11.12 12.98 21.67
CA ALA A 166 10.04 13.17 20.68
C ALA A 166 8.72 13.63 21.29
N SER A 167 8.53 13.53 22.62
CA SER A 167 7.32 13.98 23.30
C SER A 167 7.04 15.48 23.20
N LYS A 168 7.99 16.26 22.68
CA LYS A 168 7.90 17.71 22.50
C LYS A 168 7.35 18.12 21.14
N ASP A 169 7.27 17.19 20.18
CA ASP A 169 6.94 17.47 18.79
C ASP A 169 5.78 16.60 18.28
N THR A 170 5.13 17.09 17.22
CA THR A 170 4.13 16.33 16.46
C THR A 170 4.82 15.22 15.65
N VAL A 171 4.26 14.01 15.68
CA VAL A 171 4.74 12.90 14.85
C VAL A 171 4.41 13.18 13.39
N ARG A 172 5.44 13.40 12.58
CA ARG A 172 5.32 13.59 11.14
C ARG A 172 5.42 12.24 10.43
N ILE A 173 4.44 11.93 9.59
CA ILE A 173 4.41 10.73 8.76
C ILE A 173 4.24 11.16 7.31
N TRP A 174 5.14 10.66 6.47
CA TRP A 174 5.06 10.82 5.03
C TRP A 174 4.56 9.52 4.41
N MET A 175 3.47 9.58 3.63
CA MET A 175 2.88 8.42 2.98
C MET A 175 3.17 8.41 1.48
N VAL A 176 3.46 7.22 0.97
CA VAL A 176 3.74 6.94 -0.44
C VAL A 176 2.78 5.90 -0.99
N HIS A 177 2.67 5.79 -2.31
CA HIS A 177 1.92 4.72 -2.97
C HIS A 177 2.54 3.36 -2.64
N ALA A 178 1.73 2.47 -2.07
CA ALA A 178 2.18 1.15 -1.65
C ALA A 178 2.04 0.09 -2.75
N LEU A 179 1.31 0.38 -3.82
CA LEU A 179 1.02 -0.55 -4.92
C LEU A 179 1.61 0.00 -6.21
N ALA A 180 1.71 -0.83 -7.24
CA ALA A 180 2.01 -0.35 -8.58
C ALA A 180 0.74 0.25 -9.18
N LYS A 181 0.85 1.43 -9.78
CA LYS A 181 -0.26 2.12 -10.43
C LYS A 181 -0.15 1.89 -11.93
N VAL A 182 -1.13 1.21 -12.50
CA VAL A 182 -1.11 0.80 -13.91
C VAL A 182 -2.30 1.42 -14.63
N LYS A 183 -2.00 2.40 -15.48
CA LYS A 183 -2.97 3.01 -16.38
C LYS A 183 -2.92 2.28 -17.72
N ILE A 184 -4.05 1.71 -18.12
CA ILE A 184 -4.18 0.93 -19.36
C ILE A 184 -5.09 1.70 -20.30
N SER A 185 -4.50 2.27 -21.35
CA SER A 185 -5.21 2.97 -22.42
C SER A 185 -5.48 2.03 -23.61
N PHE A 186 -6.65 2.18 -24.22
CA PHE A 186 -7.09 1.37 -25.33
C PHE A 186 -7.14 2.19 -26.61
N ASP A 187 -6.36 1.78 -27.60
CA ASP A 187 -6.36 2.44 -28.89
C ASP A 187 -7.64 2.16 -29.68
N SER A 188 -8.07 3.14 -30.47
CA SER A 188 -9.27 3.07 -31.31
C SER A 188 -9.27 1.87 -32.29
N SER A 189 -8.10 1.34 -32.66
CA SER A 189 -7.99 0.14 -33.52
C SER A 189 -8.63 -1.11 -32.93
N LEU A 190 -8.84 -1.18 -31.61
CA LEU A 190 -9.49 -2.31 -30.95
C LEU A 190 -11.01 -2.36 -31.20
N GLY A 191 -11.62 -1.21 -31.51
CA GLY A 191 -13.06 -1.00 -31.57
C GLY A 191 -13.63 -0.43 -30.25
N ASP A 192 -14.96 -0.26 -30.20
CA ASP A 192 -15.63 0.33 -29.03
C ASP A 192 -15.74 -0.67 -27.88
N ILE A 193 -14.89 -0.51 -26.86
CA ILE A 193 -14.85 -1.36 -25.66
C ILE A 193 -15.94 -0.93 -24.68
N ARG A 194 -16.74 -1.89 -24.19
CA ARG A 194 -17.80 -1.66 -23.20
C ARG A 194 -17.57 -2.31 -21.85
N LYS A 195 -16.61 -3.22 -21.76
CA LYS A 195 -16.27 -3.86 -20.51
C LYS A 195 -14.78 -4.16 -20.51
N VAL A 196 -14.13 -3.92 -19.40
CA VAL A 196 -12.75 -4.34 -19.17
C VAL A 196 -12.73 -5.15 -17.90
N LYS A 197 -12.15 -6.34 -17.96
CA LYS A 197 -11.88 -7.17 -16.78
C LYS A 197 -10.37 -7.28 -16.61
N VAL A 198 -9.89 -6.90 -15.44
CA VAL A 198 -8.48 -7.05 -15.04
C VAL A 198 -8.41 -8.02 -13.89
N SER A 199 -7.48 -8.97 -13.93
CA SER A 199 -7.20 -9.86 -12.80
C SER A 199 -5.74 -9.77 -12.37
N ALA A 200 -5.50 -9.82 -11.07
CA ALA A 200 -4.15 -9.81 -10.49
C ALA A 200 -4.15 -10.54 -9.13
N TYR A 201 -2.98 -10.59 -8.47
CA TYR A 201 -2.84 -11.23 -7.17
C TYR A 201 -3.74 -10.59 -6.11
N LYS A 202 -4.43 -11.43 -5.33
CA LYS A 202 -5.43 -10.97 -4.37
C LYS A 202 -4.79 -10.44 -3.09
N ALA A 203 -3.74 -11.08 -2.59
CA ALA A 203 -3.23 -10.80 -1.26
C ALA A 203 -1.70 -10.75 -1.21
N GLY A 204 -1.19 -10.03 -0.23
CA GLY A 204 0.23 -9.95 0.06
C GLY A 204 0.48 -9.53 1.50
N TYR A 205 1.73 -9.70 1.94
CA TYR A 205 2.17 -9.24 3.23
C TYR A 205 3.57 -8.64 3.16
N PHE A 206 3.95 -7.86 4.17
CA PHE A 206 5.30 -7.33 4.33
C PHE A 206 5.62 -7.14 5.81
N ASP A 207 6.91 -7.08 6.11
CA ASP A 207 7.48 -6.84 7.44
C ASP A 207 8.47 -5.67 7.45
N TYR A 208 8.90 -5.17 6.28
CA TYR A 208 9.71 -3.96 6.15
C TYR A 208 9.34 -3.15 4.90
N THR A 209 9.94 -1.96 4.81
CA THR A 209 9.81 -1.05 3.66
C THR A 209 11.18 -0.69 3.09
N TYR A 210 11.23 -0.32 1.80
CA TYR A 210 12.41 0.24 1.14
C TYR A 210 12.05 1.64 0.62
N GLY A 211 12.71 2.68 1.16
CA GLY A 211 12.35 4.06 0.81
C GLY A 211 10.91 4.44 1.19
N GLY A 212 10.33 3.79 2.21
CA GLY A 212 8.93 4.00 2.63
C GLY A 212 7.91 3.10 1.91
N VAL A 213 8.26 2.53 0.76
CA VAL A 213 7.39 1.61 0.00
C VAL A 213 7.43 0.21 0.63
N PRO A 214 6.28 -0.44 0.90
CA PRO A 214 6.24 -1.81 1.40
C PRO A 214 6.97 -2.80 0.50
N ASN A 215 7.85 -3.61 1.08
CA ASN A 215 8.50 -4.71 0.37
C ASN A 215 7.60 -5.94 0.40
N TRP A 216 6.65 -6.00 -0.54
CA TRP A 216 5.64 -7.05 -0.58
C TRP A 216 6.20 -8.43 -0.87
N ILE A 217 5.71 -9.40 -0.11
CA ILE A 217 5.68 -10.82 -0.43
C ILE A 217 4.25 -11.14 -0.86
N VAL A 218 4.09 -11.47 -2.14
CA VAL A 218 2.78 -11.68 -2.75
C VAL A 218 2.34 -13.14 -2.59
N ASP A 219 1.07 -13.36 -2.25
CA ASP A 219 0.47 -14.69 -2.35
C ASP A 219 0.13 -14.97 -3.81
N GLU A 220 0.97 -15.80 -4.45
CA GLU A 220 0.81 -16.14 -5.86
C GLU A 220 -0.28 -17.19 -6.13
N THR A 221 -0.92 -17.74 -5.09
CA THR A 221 -1.93 -18.79 -5.21
C THR A 221 -3.35 -18.25 -5.37
N THR A 222 -3.58 -16.99 -5.00
CA THR A 222 -4.91 -16.37 -5.03
C THR A 222 -4.96 -15.16 -5.96
N THR A 223 -6.05 -15.04 -6.72
CA THR A 223 -6.28 -13.94 -7.67
C THR A 223 -7.64 -13.29 -7.43
N GLN A 224 -7.74 -12.00 -7.74
CA GLN A 224 -8.96 -11.19 -7.71
C GLN A 224 -9.19 -10.57 -9.09
N GLU A 225 -10.45 -10.22 -9.39
CA GLU A 225 -10.83 -9.52 -10.61
C GLU A 225 -11.50 -8.17 -10.32
N ALA A 226 -11.21 -7.16 -11.13
CA ALA A 226 -11.98 -5.93 -11.19
C ALA A 226 -12.63 -5.81 -12.57
N THR A 227 -13.87 -5.36 -12.59
CA THR A 227 -14.65 -5.15 -13.81
C THR A 227 -15.00 -3.67 -13.93
N PHE A 228 -14.71 -3.11 -15.09
CA PHE A 228 -14.98 -1.72 -15.44
C PHE A 228 -16.02 -1.67 -16.56
N SER A 229 -16.90 -0.69 -16.46
CA SER A 229 -17.96 -0.36 -17.44
C SER A 229 -17.92 1.15 -17.71
N PRO A 230 -18.41 1.64 -18.86
CA PRO A 230 -18.48 3.07 -19.13
C PRO A 230 -19.24 3.82 -18.03
N ASP A 231 -18.75 5.01 -17.70
CA ASP A 231 -19.46 5.91 -16.79
C ASP A 231 -20.80 6.36 -17.38
N LYS A 232 -21.67 6.90 -16.52
CA LYS A 232 -22.97 7.43 -16.95
C LYS A 232 -22.77 8.52 -18.01
N GLY A 233 -23.27 8.26 -19.22
CA GLY A 233 -23.16 9.18 -20.38
C GLY A 233 -22.01 8.86 -21.33
N GLN A 234 -21.14 7.90 -21.00
CA GLN A 234 -20.12 7.39 -21.91
C GLN A 234 -20.64 6.14 -22.64
N THR A 235 -20.24 6.00 -23.91
CA THR A 235 -20.62 4.85 -24.76
C THR A 235 -19.56 3.76 -24.80
N LYS A 236 -18.32 4.08 -24.40
CA LYS A 236 -17.15 3.20 -24.45
C LYS A 236 -16.16 3.53 -23.32
N ILE A 237 -15.20 2.63 -23.11
CA ILE A 237 -14.06 2.77 -22.21
C ILE A 237 -12.81 3.04 -23.03
N ASP A 238 -12.16 4.18 -22.82
CA ASP A 238 -10.89 4.52 -23.48
C ASP A 238 -9.67 4.19 -22.61
N GLN A 239 -9.86 4.09 -21.29
CA GLN A 239 -8.79 3.73 -20.36
C GLN A 239 -9.35 3.19 -19.04
N VAL A 240 -8.53 2.42 -18.31
CA VAL A 240 -8.76 2.05 -16.91
C VAL A 240 -7.48 2.26 -16.09
N THR A 241 -7.62 2.49 -14.79
CA THR A 241 -6.50 2.49 -13.85
C THR A 241 -6.71 1.40 -12.82
N VAL A 242 -5.67 0.60 -12.57
CA VAL A 242 -5.65 -0.41 -11.52
C VAL A 242 -4.45 -0.22 -10.61
N PHE A 243 -4.62 -0.59 -9.34
CA PHE A 243 -3.56 -0.62 -8.34
C PHE A 243 -3.24 -2.08 -8.00
N VAL A 244 -2.04 -2.53 -8.33
CA VAL A 244 -1.69 -3.95 -8.26
C VAL A 244 -0.59 -4.18 -7.24
N LEU A 245 -0.69 -5.31 -6.54
CA LEU A 245 0.46 -5.85 -5.82
C LEU A 245 1.59 -6.07 -6.84
N PRO A 246 2.86 -5.97 -6.43
CA PRO A 246 3.96 -6.08 -7.37
C PRO A 246 3.97 -7.42 -8.09
N HIS A 247 4.78 -7.50 -9.14
CA HIS A 247 4.85 -8.58 -10.13
C HIS A 247 3.86 -8.40 -11.29
N LYS A 248 2.91 -9.33 -11.48
CA LYS A 248 2.17 -9.47 -12.74
C LYS A 248 0.69 -9.16 -12.58
N ILE A 249 0.15 -8.51 -13.60
CA ILE A 249 -1.28 -8.61 -13.92
C ILE A 249 -1.51 -9.99 -14.56
N LYS A 250 -2.49 -10.72 -14.04
CA LYS A 250 -2.79 -12.11 -14.39
C LYS A 250 -3.77 -12.23 -15.55
N GLY A 251 -4.56 -11.22 -15.84
CA GLY A 251 -5.50 -11.28 -16.94
C GLY A 251 -6.01 -9.91 -17.35
N LEU A 252 -6.31 -9.80 -18.63
CA LEU A 252 -6.92 -8.61 -19.22
C LEU A 252 -7.84 -9.02 -20.36
N ILE A 253 -9.14 -8.90 -20.12
CA ILE A 253 -10.18 -9.25 -21.09
C ILE A 253 -10.98 -7.99 -21.42
N LEU A 254 -11.13 -7.68 -22.70
CA LEU A 254 -11.91 -6.57 -23.21
C LEU A 254 -13.15 -7.11 -23.90
N THR A 255 -14.33 -6.58 -23.60
CA THR A 255 -15.57 -6.90 -24.33
C THR A 255 -15.97 -5.69 -25.16
N LEU A 256 -16.11 -5.89 -26.47
CA LEU A 256 -16.55 -4.87 -27.42
C LEU A 256 -18.07 -4.66 -27.35
N SER A 257 -18.55 -3.55 -27.94
CA SER A 257 -19.99 -3.22 -28.04
C SER A 257 -20.83 -4.28 -28.74
N ASN A 258 -20.23 -5.08 -29.62
CA ASN A 258 -20.90 -6.19 -30.31
C ASN A 258 -20.83 -7.52 -29.52
N GLY A 259 -20.32 -7.51 -28.28
CA GLY A 259 -20.15 -8.69 -27.44
C GLY A 259 -18.90 -9.53 -27.74
N THR A 260 -18.07 -9.16 -28.71
CA THR A 260 -16.81 -9.87 -28.99
C THR A 260 -15.82 -9.65 -27.85
N GLU A 261 -15.18 -10.72 -27.39
CA GLU A 261 -14.12 -10.66 -26.39
C GLU A 261 -12.73 -10.64 -27.04
N ILE A 262 -11.85 -9.81 -26.49
CA ILE A 262 -10.43 -9.73 -26.83
C ILE A 262 -9.68 -10.09 -25.56
N ASP A 263 -8.98 -11.22 -25.58
CA ASP A 263 -8.07 -11.61 -24.51
C ASP A 263 -6.66 -11.07 -24.77
N ALA A 264 -6.24 -10.10 -23.94
CA ALA A 264 -4.93 -9.48 -23.99
C ALA A 264 -4.00 -9.97 -22.87
N SER A 265 -4.38 -11.05 -22.16
CA SER A 265 -3.68 -11.54 -20.97
C SER A 265 -2.22 -11.92 -21.25
N ASP A 266 -1.96 -12.64 -22.34
CA ASP A 266 -0.59 -13.05 -22.71
C ASP A 266 0.36 -11.85 -22.87
N LYS A 267 -0.17 -10.71 -23.33
CA LYS A 267 0.63 -9.50 -23.53
C LYS A 267 0.94 -8.83 -22.20
N ILE A 268 -0.06 -8.65 -21.33
CA ILE A 268 0.15 -7.96 -20.06
C ILE A 268 0.96 -8.78 -19.06
N GLN A 269 0.85 -10.12 -19.09
CA GLN A 269 1.62 -11.02 -18.23
C GLN A 269 3.13 -11.05 -18.52
N SER A 270 3.56 -10.48 -19.65
CA SER A 270 4.99 -10.35 -20.01
C SER A 270 5.70 -9.21 -19.28
N TYR A 271 4.96 -8.34 -18.59
CA TYR A 271 5.49 -7.19 -17.86
C TYR A 271 5.48 -7.43 -16.35
N LEU A 272 6.40 -6.74 -15.66
CA LEU A 272 6.50 -6.70 -14.21
C LEU A 272 6.24 -5.27 -13.73
N PHE A 273 5.52 -5.17 -12.62
CA PHE A 273 5.14 -3.93 -11.99
C PHE A 273 5.74 -3.91 -10.57
N ASP A 274 6.51 -2.87 -10.26
CA ASP A 274 7.08 -2.66 -8.94
C ASP A 274 6.14 -1.76 -8.13
N ALA A 275 6.03 -2.04 -6.83
CA ALA A 275 5.28 -1.20 -5.91
C ALA A 275 5.83 0.23 -5.87
N GLY A 276 4.94 1.21 -5.69
CA GLY A 276 5.31 2.62 -5.61
C GLY A 276 5.74 3.21 -6.94
N LYS A 277 5.45 2.57 -8.08
CA LYS A 277 5.76 3.10 -9.41
C LYS A 277 4.52 3.25 -10.30
N PRO A 278 4.45 4.33 -11.11
CA PRO A 278 3.44 4.49 -12.14
C PRO A 278 3.85 3.86 -13.48
N TYR A 279 2.87 3.30 -14.17
CA TYR A 279 3.02 2.66 -15.48
C TYR A 279 1.90 3.08 -16.42
N ASP A 280 2.27 3.51 -17.62
CA ASP A 280 1.36 3.83 -18.70
C ASP A 280 1.46 2.78 -19.81
N LEU A 281 0.35 2.07 -20.04
CA LEU A 281 0.23 1.00 -21.00
C LEU A 281 -0.71 1.42 -22.11
N THR A 282 -0.39 1.06 -23.35
CA THR A 282 -1.31 1.24 -24.49
C THR A 282 -1.47 -0.07 -25.22
N ILE A 283 -2.73 -0.51 -25.36
CA ILE A 283 -3.09 -1.71 -26.11
C ILE A 283 -3.67 -1.30 -27.46
N HIS A 284 -3.18 -1.95 -28.51
CA HIS A 284 -3.60 -1.69 -29.88
C HIS A 284 -3.57 -2.99 -30.70
N ARG A 285 -4.25 -3.00 -31.85
CA ARG A 285 -4.07 -4.10 -32.80
C ARG A 285 -2.70 -4.00 -33.48
N ALA A 286 -2.00 -5.12 -33.60
CA ALA A 286 -0.79 -5.20 -34.41
C ALA A 286 -1.14 -5.13 -35.92
N GLN A 287 -0.21 -4.66 -36.74
CA GLN A 287 -0.40 -4.58 -38.20
C GLN A 287 -0.74 -5.95 -38.82
N LYS A 288 -1.68 -5.96 -39.78
CA LYS A 288 -2.08 -7.12 -40.59
C LYS A 288 -0.89 -7.60 -41.43
N ASN A 289 -0.27 -8.70 -41.04
CA ASN A 289 0.29 -9.62 -42.03
C ASN A 289 -0.83 -10.60 -42.41
N THR A 290 -0.95 -10.90 -43.70
CA THR A 290 -2.19 -11.31 -44.42
C THR A 290 -3.02 -12.47 -43.85
N ASN A 291 -2.61 -13.15 -42.78
CA ASN A 291 -3.35 -14.27 -42.18
C ASN A 291 -3.50 -14.24 -40.64
N SER A 292 -3.18 -13.14 -39.93
CA SER A 292 -3.52 -13.03 -38.49
C SER A 292 -3.73 -11.60 -37.99
N CYS A 293 -4.75 -11.39 -37.16
CA CYS A 293 -4.91 -10.19 -36.33
C CYS A 293 -4.34 -10.50 -34.95
N SER A 294 -3.21 -9.90 -34.57
CA SER A 294 -2.61 -10.06 -33.24
C SER A 294 -2.78 -8.77 -32.41
N ILE A 295 -2.65 -8.89 -31.08
CA ILE A 295 -2.66 -7.76 -30.14
C ILE A 295 -1.23 -7.36 -29.83
N ALA A 296 -0.96 -6.06 -29.80
CA ALA A 296 0.29 -5.49 -29.34
C ALA A 296 0.06 -4.58 -28.13
N MET A 297 1.08 -4.48 -27.28
CA MET A 297 1.06 -3.64 -26.09
C MET A 297 2.40 -2.93 -25.95
N SER A 298 2.36 -1.62 -25.75
CA SER A 298 3.51 -0.81 -25.38
C SER A 298 3.39 -0.36 -23.92
N VAL A 299 4.53 -0.25 -23.23
CA VAL A 299 4.60 0.16 -21.84
C VAL A 299 5.65 1.24 -21.70
N ARG A 300 5.32 2.30 -20.98
CA ARG A 300 6.27 3.33 -20.54
C ARG A 300 6.19 3.43 -19.02
N CYS A 301 7.35 3.31 -18.37
CA CYS A 301 7.47 3.76 -16.98
C CYS A 301 7.44 5.28 -17.01
N VAL A 302 6.54 5.88 -16.25
CA VAL A 302 6.48 7.34 -16.14
C VAL A 302 7.56 7.72 -15.12
N SER A 303 8.56 8.50 -15.53
CA SER A 303 9.49 9.10 -14.58
C SER A 303 8.74 10.17 -13.80
N GLU A 304 8.73 10.06 -12.47
CA GLU A 304 8.38 11.17 -11.58
C GLU A 304 9.36 12.34 -11.77
#